data_AF-A0A7K3BL94-F1
#
_entry.id   AF-A0A7K3BL94-F1
#
_cell.length_a   1.000
_cell.length_b   1.000
_cell.length_c   1.000
_cell.angle_alpha   90.00
_cell.angle_beta   90.00
_cell.angle_gamma   90.00
#
_symmetry.space_group_name_H-M   'P 1'
#
loop_
_entity.id
_entity.type
_entity.pdbx_description
1 polymer ?
#
loop_
_entity_poly.entity_id
_entity_poly.type
_entity_poly.pdbx_seq_one_letter_code
_entity_poly.pdbx_strand_id
1 'polypeptide(L)'
;MSPLAGEANEAEGVLNPASGRTPDGTLHLLPRLVAEGNVSRVGLAEVVIEDGVPTGVERRGVVLAPDAGWERGKNNAGVEDPRTTWIEALGLHVMSYVAYGPLGPKPALAVSKDLVTWERLGPIQFAYQADLDTDLNLFPNKDVVHFPEPVPGPDGEPCFAMLHRPMWDLGWFRPGEGVHLPAGVTDERPGIWISYVPVAEVEKDLGALARPRDHRLVALSEHPWEELKIGAGPAPIRVEEGWLLIHHGVSGTIDDPFAQQQKVSYAAGAMILDPQDPARILARTDEPLMEPETEEERSGTVPNVVFPTAIEEIDGVRYVFYGMADAHIGVARLDRAE
;
A
#
# COMPACT_ATOMS: atom_id res chain seq x y z
N MET A 1 -1.34 6.47 17.14
CA MET A 1 -1.74 7.85 16.78
C MET A 1 -3.26 7.87 16.64
N SER A 2 -3.93 8.83 17.27
CA SER A 2 -5.40 8.98 17.21
C SER A 2 -5.76 10.38 16.72
N PRO A 3 -6.94 10.57 16.10
CA PRO A 3 -7.42 11.88 15.69
C PRO A 3 -7.38 12.91 16.82
N LEU A 4 -6.97 14.13 16.52
CA LEU A 4 -7.09 15.24 17.48
C LEU A 4 -8.53 15.78 17.51
N ALA A 5 -9.06 15.95 18.72
CA ALA A 5 -10.39 16.53 18.90
C ALA A 5 -10.47 17.93 18.26
N GLY A 6 -11.40 18.10 17.31
CA GLY A 6 -11.61 19.36 16.60
C GLY A 6 -10.65 19.64 15.44
N GLU A 7 -9.72 18.74 15.11
CA GLU A 7 -8.89 18.88 13.92
C GLU A 7 -9.65 18.44 12.67
N ALA A 8 -9.96 19.41 11.79
CA ALA A 8 -10.81 19.18 10.63
C ALA A 8 -10.22 18.18 9.63
N ASN A 9 -8.89 18.10 9.52
CA ASN A 9 -8.25 17.17 8.59
C ASN A 9 -8.22 15.72 9.08
N GLU A 10 -8.57 15.47 10.34
CA GLU A 10 -8.53 14.15 10.97
C GLU A 10 -9.93 13.69 11.43
N ALA A 11 -10.97 14.45 11.08
CA ALA A 11 -12.32 14.29 11.60
C ALA A 11 -12.92 12.89 11.41
N GLU A 12 -12.56 12.20 10.32
CA GLU A 12 -13.02 10.84 10.01
C GLU A 12 -11.95 9.77 10.27
N GLY A 13 -10.72 10.16 10.66
CA GLY A 13 -9.68 9.22 11.04
C GLY A 13 -8.25 9.67 10.71
N VAL A 14 -7.29 8.98 11.33
CA VAL A 14 -5.87 9.00 11.00
C VAL A 14 -5.43 7.57 10.74
N LEU A 15 -5.11 7.25 9.49
CA LEU A 15 -5.08 5.88 8.99
C LEU A 15 -3.73 5.54 8.35
N ASN A 16 -3.48 4.24 8.19
CA ASN A 16 -2.64 3.64 7.14
C ASN A 16 -1.37 4.44 6.79
N PRO A 17 -0.42 4.60 7.74
CA PRO A 17 0.74 5.43 7.52
C PRO A 17 1.77 4.78 6.60
N ALA A 18 2.37 5.60 5.76
CA ALA A 18 3.70 5.33 5.24
C ALA A 18 4.77 5.67 6.30
N SER A 19 6.04 5.34 6.04
CA SER A 19 7.16 5.72 6.89
C SER A 19 8.41 6.08 6.08
N GLY A 20 9.27 6.89 6.68
CA GLY A 20 10.59 7.12 6.10
C GLY A 20 11.47 7.95 7.01
N ARG A 21 12.74 8.05 6.63
CA ARG A 21 13.73 8.87 7.33
C ARG A 21 14.12 10.10 6.52
N THR A 22 14.17 11.25 7.17
CA THR A 22 14.78 12.47 6.63
C THR A 22 16.29 12.29 6.48
N PRO A 23 17.01 13.16 5.74
CA PRO A 23 18.46 13.03 5.54
C PRO A 23 19.31 13.06 6.81
N ASP A 24 18.79 13.61 7.91
CA ASP A 24 19.41 13.59 9.23
C ASP A 24 19.16 12.29 10.02
N GLY A 25 18.41 11.35 9.43
CA GLY A 25 18.07 10.05 10.01
C GLY A 25 16.77 10.03 10.82
N THR A 26 16.10 11.17 11.00
CA THR A 26 14.89 11.27 11.84
C THR A 26 13.73 10.49 11.21
N LEU A 27 13.15 9.56 11.99
CA LEU A 27 12.05 8.72 11.54
C LEU A 27 10.71 9.48 11.59
N HIS A 28 9.96 9.40 10.50
CA HIS A 28 8.64 9.98 10.37
C HIS A 28 7.63 8.95 9.88
N LEU A 29 6.39 9.08 10.36
CA LEU A 29 5.22 8.51 9.73
C LEU A 29 4.57 9.53 8.78
N LEU A 30 3.98 9.02 7.72
CA LEU A 30 3.20 9.75 6.74
C LEU A 30 1.75 9.25 6.77
N PRO A 31 0.95 9.64 7.79
CA PRO A 31 -0.41 9.15 7.97
C PRO A 31 -1.37 9.65 6.89
N ARG A 32 -2.37 8.84 6.54
CA ARG A 32 -3.57 9.31 5.82
C ARG A 32 -4.47 10.05 6.82
N LEU A 33 -4.61 11.35 6.64
CA LEU A 33 -5.52 12.21 7.43
C LEU A 33 -6.84 12.34 6.67
N VAL A 34 -7.96 11.95 7.27
CA VAL A 34 -9.27 11.94 6.61
C VAL A 34 -10.16 13.03 7.20
N ALA A 35 -10.51 14.01 6.35
CA ALA A 35 -11.48 15.04 6.67
C ALA A 35 -12.90 14.60 6.31
N GLU A 36 -13.90 15.34 6.82
CA GLU A 36 -15.32 15.12 6.53
C GLU A 36 -15.59 14.98 5.01
N GLY A 37 -16.38 13.97 4.64
CA GLY A 37 -16.67 13.63 3.25
C GLY A 37 -15.59 12.78 2.57
N ASN A 38 -14.81 12.03 3.35
CA ASN A 38 -13.69 11.21 2.91
C ASN A 38 -12.66 11.98 2.05
N VAL A 39 -12.32 13.21 2.47
CA VAL A 39 -11.29 14.00 1.80
C VAL A 39 -9.94 13.76 2.47
N SER A 40 -9.09 12.95 1.83
CA SER A 40 -7.84 12.48 2.41
C SER A 40 -6.60 13.28 2.01
N ARG A 41 -5.63 13.38 2.92
CA ARG A 41 -4.31 14.00 2.75
C ARG A 41 -3.23 13.11 3.36
N VAL A 42 -1.98 13.28 2.94
CA VAL A 42 -0.82 12.69 3.60
C VAL A 42 -0.22 13.70 4.57
N GLY A 43 -0.23 13.35 5.85
CA GLY A 43 0.42 14.09 6.92
C GLY A 43 1.90 13.78 7.03
N LEU A 44 2.56 14.47 7.96
CA LEU A 44 3.91 14.16 8.43
C LEU A 44 3.91 14.21 9.95
N ALA A 45 4.40 13.16 10.59
CA ALA A 45 4.51 13.08 12.04
C ALA A 45 5.84 12.43 12.42
N GLU A 46 6.66 13.12 13.21
CA GLU A 46 7.92 12.60 13.72
C GLU A 46 7.65 11.51 14.76
N VAL A 47 8.35 10.39 14.69
CA VAL A 47 8.20 9.29 15.66
C VAL A 47 8.99 9.60 16.93
N VAL A 48 8.31 9.59 18.06
CA VAL A 48 8.94 9.69 19.39
C VAL A 48 9.43 8.31 19.78
N ILE A 49 10.74 8.19 20.04
CA ILE A 49 11.41 6.95 20.41
C ILE A 49 11.99 7.11 21.82
N GLU A 50 11.60 6.22 22.74
CA GLU A 50 12.11 6.14 24.10
C GLU A 50 12.72 4.76 24.31
N ASP A 51 13.99 4.70 24.71
CA ASP A 51 14.74 3.45 24.93
C ASP A 51 14.63 2.42 23.78
N GLY A 52 14.71 2.91 22.53
CA GLY A 52 14.61 2.10 21.32
C GLY A 52 13.19 1.66 20.94
N VAL A 53 12.18 2.13 21.67
CA VAL A 53 10.76 1.80 21.44
C VAL A 53 10.00 3.02 20.93
N PRO A 54 9.22 2.91 19.85
CA PRO A 54 8.32 3.98 19.43
C PRO A 54 7.15 4.12 20.41
N THR A 55 7.01 5.29 21.04
CA THR A 55 6.00 5.56 22.09
C THR A 55 4.96 6.59 21.68
N GLY A 56 5.21 7.35 20.62
CA GLY A 56 4.30 8.40 20.19
C GLY A 56 4.71 9.04 18.88
N VAL A 57 4.01 10.11 18.51
CA VAL A 57 4.34 10.93 17.35
C VAL A 57 4.09 12.41 17.61
N GLU A 58 4.88 13.27 16.97
CA GLU A 58 4.66 14.71 16.93
C GLU A 58 4.27 15.16 15.51
N ARG A 59 3.08 15.73 15.36
CA ARG A 59 2.58 16.21 14.06
C ARG A 59 3.42 17.38 13.55
N ARG A 60 3.75 17.35 12.26
CA ARG A 60 4.52 18.38 11.53
C ARG A 60 3.71 19.06 10.42
N GLY A 61 2.56 18.51 10.05
CA GLY A 61 1.62 19.13 9.10
C GLY A 61 1.20 18.19 7.97
N VAL A 62 0.77 18.76 6.85
CA VAL A 62 0.39 18.05 5.61
C VAL A 62 1.50 18.22 4.59
N VAL A 63 1.90 17.12 3.93
CA VAL A 63 2.96 17.12 2.90
C VAL A 63 2.42 16.79 1.51
N LEU A 64 1.25 16.13 1.42
CA LEU A 64 0.54 15.92 0.17
C LEU A 64 -0.96 16.10 0.40
N ALA A 65 -1.57 17.05 -0.32
CA ALA A 65 -3.02 17.19 -0.39
C ALA A 65 -3.49 16.83 -1.81
N PRO A 66 -4.78 16.54 -2.05
CA PRO A 66 -5.25 16.22 -3.39
C PRO A 66 -5.30 17.52 -4.21
N ASP A 67 -4.17 18.03 -4.68
CA ASP A 67 -4.04 19.33 -5.36
C ASP A 67 -4.03 19.22 -6.88
N ALA A 68 -3.77 18.02 -7.41
CA ALA A 68 -3.85 17.78 -8.84
C ALA A 68 -5.29 17.53 -9.28
N GLY A 69 -5.63 17.95 -10.51
CA GLY A 69 -7.00 17.81 -11.03
C GLY A 69 -7.48 16.36 -11.15
N TRP A 70 -6.57 15.40 -11.28
CA TRP A 70 -6.88 13.97 -11.33
C TRP A 70 -7.02 13.33 -9.94
N GLU A 71 -6.71 14.05 -8.87
CA GLU A 71 -6.92 13.66 -7.47
C GLU A 71 -8.26 14.17 -6.92
N ARG A 72 -9.07 14.85 -7.76
CA ARG A 72 -10.35 15.48 -7.39
C ARG A 72 -11.47 15.04 -8.33
N GLY A 73 -12.48 14.38 -7.78
CA GLY A 73 -13.77 14.19 -8.42
C GLY A 73 -14.77 15.31 -8.08
N LYS A 74 -16.03 15.11 -8.50
CA LYS A 74 -17.12 16.06 -8.21
C LYS A 74 -17.51 16.08 -6.73
N ASN A 75 -17.48 14.90 -6.09
CA ASN A 75 -17.96 14.67 -4.73
C ASN A 75 -16.91 13.93 -3.86
N ASN A 76 -15.68 13.79 -4.36
CA ASN A 76 -14.60 13.04 -3.72
C ASN A 76 -13.27 13.72 -4.06
N ALA A 77 -12.29 13.64 -3.18
CA ALA A 77 -10.92 14.04 -3.46
C ALA A 77 -10.00 13.36 -2.46
N GLY A 78 -8.85 12.86 -2.88
CA GLY A 78 -7.99 12.17 -1.93
C GLY A 78 -6.65 11.73 -2.45
N VAL A 79 -5.69 11.66 -1.53
CA VAL A 79 -4.42 10.97 -1.64
C VAL A 79 -4.37 9.93 -0.51
N GLU A 80 -4.79 8.72 -0.83
CA GLU A 80 -5.10 7.66 0.14
C GLU A 80 -3.96 6.65 0.30
N ASP A 81 -3.88 6.11 1.52
CA ASP A 81 -3.06 4.96 1.93
C ASP A 81 -1.63 4.98 1.34
N PRO A 82 -0.84 6.02 1.66
CA PRO A 82 0.51 6.15 1.12
C PRO A 82 1.38 4.98 1.58
N ARG A 83 2.20 4.46 0.66
CA ARG A 83 3.34 3.57 0.95
C ARG A 83 4.59 4.25 0.45
N THR A 84 5.61 4.32 1.28
CA THR A 84 6.88 4.93 0.96
C THR A 84 7.98 3.89 1.01
N THR A 85 8.90 3.98 0.06
CA THR A 85 10.08 3.12 -0.01
C THR A 85 11.27 3.99 -0.31
N TRP A 86 12.29 3.94 0.55
CA TRP A 86 13.59 4.51 0.21
C TRP A 86 14.27 3.59 -0.81
N ILE A 87 14.53 4.12 -2.01
CA ILE A 87 15.22 3.39 -3.07
C ILE A 87 16.62 3.98 -3.21
N GLU A 88 17.61 3.27 -2.67
CA GLU A 88 19.01 3.74 -2.59
C GLU A 88 19.57 4.07 -3.98
N ALA A 89 19.27 3.24 -4.99
CA ALA A 89 19.71 3.45 -6.36
C ALA A 89 19.20 4.77 -7.00
N LEU A 90 18.12 5.34 -6.46
CA LEU A 90 17.56 6.62 -6.89
C LEU A 90 17.95 7.78 -5.96
N GLY A 91 18.35 7.48 -4.72
CA GLY A 91 18.53 8.49 -3.67
C GLY A 91 17.23 9.23 -3.37
N LEU A 92 16.09 8.53 -3.45
CA LEU A 92 14.75 9.09 -3.31
C LEU A 92 13.85 8.17 -2.48
N HIS A 93 12.97 8.80 -1.71
CA HIS A 93 11.73 8.18 -1.25
C HIS A 93 10.75 8.15 -2.41
N VAL A 94 10.27 6.97 -2.75
CA VAL A 94 9.18 6.77 -3.71
C VAL A 94 7.91 6.49 -2.92
N MET A 95 6.93 7.38 -3.04
CA MET A 95 5.59 7.20 -2.49
C MET A 95 4.66 6.68 -3.57
N SER A 96 4.06 5.52 -3.35
CA SER A 96 2.83 5.11 -4.00
C SER A 96 1.62 5.51 -3.14
N TYR A 97 0.57 5.99 -3.78
CA TYR A 97 -0.68 6.35 -3.12
C TYR A 97 -1.86 6.13 -4.06
N VAL A 98 -3.06 6.08 -3.51
CA VAL A 98 -4.30 6.01 -4.30
C VAL A 98 -4.87 7.42 -4.44
N ALA A 99 -4.89 7.96 -5.65
CA ALA A 99 -5.60 9.19 -5.94
C ALA A 99 -7.08 8.89 -6.16
N TYR A 100 -7.94 9.54 -5.38
CA TYR A 100 -9.38 9.41 -5.55
C TYR A 100 -9.92 10.51 -6.46
N GLY A 101 -9.86 10.24 -7.76
CA GLY A 101 -10.19 11.17 -8.83
C GLY A 101 -11.62 11.09 -9.38
N PRO A 102 -11.87 11.71 -10.54
CA PRO A 102 -13.18 11.71 -11.20
C PRO A 102 -13.73 10.34 -11.57
N LEU A 103 -12.84 9.38 -11.83
CA LEU A 103 -13.17 8.01 -12.20
C LEU A 103 -12.86 7.04 -11.06
N GLY A 104 -12.86 7.49 -9.81
CA GLY A 104 -12.56 6.63 -8.68
C GLY A 104 -11.07 6.49 -8.37
N PRO A 105 -10.71 5.46 -7.58
CA PRO A 105 -9.34 5.26 -7.10
C PRO A 105 -8.40 4.83 -8.23
N LYS A 106 -7.30 5.54 -8.41
CA LYS A 106 -6.19 5.19 -9.31
C LYS A 106 -4.86 5.29 -8.56
N PRO A 107 -3.95 4.32 -8.71
CA PRO A 107 -2.64 4.42 -8.10
C PRO A 107 -1.80 5.48 -8.79
N ALA A 108 -0.93 6.12 -8.02
CA ALA A 108 -0.02 7.14 -8.49
C ALA A 108 1.25 7.22 -7.68
N LEU A 109 2.24 7.90 -8.25
CA LEU A 109 3.57 8.05 -7.66
C LEU A 109 3.92 9.50 -7.39
N ALA A 110 4.61 9.72 -6.27
CA ALA A 110 5.34 10.93 -5.96
C ALA A 110 6.72 10.56 -5.42
N VAL A 111 7.70 11.46 -5.57
CA VAL A 111 9.07 11.26 -5.07
C VAL A 111 9.51 12.41 -4.19
N SER A 112 10.38 12.12 -3.23
CA SER A 112 10.94 13.11 -2.31
C SER A 112 12.36 12.76 -1.88
N LYS A 113 13.15 13.78 -1.54
CA LYS A 113 14.45 13.62 -0.87
C LYS A 113 14.37 13.79 0.64
N ASP A 114 13.32 14.42 1.13
CA ASP A 114 13.24 14.95 2.49
C ASP A 114 11.91 14.65 3.20
N LEU A 115 11.00 13.91 2.57
CA LEU A 115 9.64 13.60 3.05
C LEU A 115 8.71 14.80 3.21
N VAL A 116 9.20 16.01 3.00
CA VAL A 116 8.45 17.26 3.15
C VAL A 116 7.98 17.77 1.79
N THR A 117 8.90 17.81 0.83
CA THR A 117 8.64 18.30 -0.53
C THR A 117 8.46 17.12 -1.47
N TRP A 118 7.31 17.03 -2.12
CA TRP A 118 6.96 15.92 -3.01
C TRP A 118 6.76 16.39 -4.45
N GLU A 119 7.44 15.73 -5.37
CA GLU A 119 7.22 15.85 -6.81
C GLU A 119 6.30 14.72 -7.27
N ARG A 120 5.15 15.03 -7.86
CA ARG A 120 4.25 14.02 -8.44
C ARG A 120 4.78 13.56 -9.78
N LEU A 121 5.02 12.26 -9.93
CA LEU A 121 5.25 11.64 -11.23
C LEU A 121 3.92 11.40 -11.97
N GLY A 122 2.82 11.25 -11.22
CA GLY A 122 1.46 11.14 -11.75
C GLY A 122 0.83 9.75 -11.60
N PRO A 123 -0.34 9.53 -12.21
CA PRO A 123 -1.01 8.23 -12.23
C PRO A 123 -0.13 7.16 -12.89
N ILE A 124 -0.18 5.94 -12.37
CA ILE A 124 0.51 4.79 -12.97
C ILE A 124 -0.23 4.38 -14.24
N GLN A 125 0.52 4.18 -15.32
CA GLN A 125 0.05 3.70 -16.62
C GLN A 125 0.69 2.36 -16.93
N PHE A 126 -0.07 1.28 -16.75
CA PHE A 126 0.40 -0.08 -17.02
C PHE A 126 0.53 -0.30 -18.53
N ALA A 127 1.66 -0.83 -19.01
CA ALA A 127 1.83 -1.14 -20.42
C ALA A 127 0.83 -2.23 -20.85
N TYR A 128 0.28 -2.12 -22.05
CA TYR A 128 -0.60 -3.17 -22.56
C TYR A 128 0.22 -4.46 -22.81
N GLN A 129 -0.24 -5.57 -22.23
CA GLN A 129 0.35 -6.88 -22.40
C GLN A 129 -0.66 -7.80 -23.11
N ALA A 130 -0.38 -8.14 -24.36
CA ALA A 130 -1.35 -8.77 -25.25
C ALA A 130 -1.78 -10.18 -24.81
N ASP A 131 -0.89 -10.92 -24.15
CA ASP A 131 -1.17 -12.27 -23.65
C ASP A 131 -2.14 -12.29 -22.45
N LEU A 132 -2.30 -11.18 -21.74
CA LEU A 132 -3.31 -11.02 -20.69
C LEU A 132 -4.71 -10.77 -21.25
N ASP A 133 -4.85 -10.43 -22.53
CA ASP A 133 -6.12 -10.06 -23.18
C ASP A 133 -6.96 -9.07 -22.35
N THR A 134 -6.29 -8.18 -21.62
CA THR A 134 -6.90 -7.26 -20.67
C THR A 134 -6.00 -6.03 -20.49
N ASP A 135 -6.62 -4.85 -20.52
CA ASP A 135 -5.95 -3.60 -20.19
C ASP A 135 -6.11 -3.31 -18.68
N LEU A 136 -5.00 -3.44 -17.93
CA LEU A 136 -4.96 -3.20 -16.49
C LEU A 136 -5.38 -1.76 -16.12
N ASN A 137 -5.24 -0.80 -17.05
CA ASN A 137 -5.63 0.59 -16.80
C ASN A 137 -7.14 0.80 -16.71
N LEU A 138 -7.96 -0.18 -17.14
CA LEU A 138 -9.41 -0.10 -17.00
C LEU A 138 -9.84 -0.19 -15.54
N PHE A 139 -9.10 -0.91 -14.71
CA PHE A 139 -9.53 -1.30 -13.37
C PHE A 139 -9.06 -0.32 -12.29
N PRO A 140 -9.78 -0.25 -11.16
CA PRO A 140 -9.18 0.22 -9.92
C PRO A 140 -7.97 -0.65 -9.58
N ASN A 141 -6.97 -0.03 -8.96
CA ASN A 141 -5.79 -0.75 -8.48
C ASN A 141 -5.33 -0.10 -7.17
N LYS A 142 -4.95 -0.93 -6.20
CA LYS A 142 -4.62 -0.51 -4.83
C LYS A 142 -3.38 -1.25 -4.35
N ASP A 143 -2.91 -0.90 -3.14
CA ASP A 143 -1.80 -1.57 -2.46
C ASP A 143 -0.52 -1.61 -3.26
N VAL A 144 -0.25 -0.51 -3.98
CA VAL A 144 1.00 -0.38 -4.70
C VAL A 144 2.13 -0.17 -3.70
N VAL A 145 3.21 -0.94 -3.81
CA VAL A 145 4.42 -0.74 -3.03
C VAL A 145 5.67 -1.20 -3.80
N HIS A 146 6.78 -0.48 -3.65
CA HIS A 146 8.02 -0.77 -4.37
C HIS A 146 8.94 -1.68 -3.55
N PHE A 147 9.75 -2.45 -4.27
CA PHE A 147 10.94 -3.06 -3.67
C PHE A 147 12.00 -1.97 -3.38
N PRO A 148 12.77 -2.09 -2.29
CA PRO A 148 13.74 -1.07 -1.88
C PRO A 148 15.01 -1.04 -2.74
N GLU A 149 15.22 -2.06 -3.57
CA GLU A 149 16.34 -2.16 -4.50
C GLU A 149 15.90 -2.80 -5.83
N PRO A 150 16.66 -2.61 -6.92
CA PRO A 150 16.39 -3.31 -8.17
C PRO A 150 16.40 -4.83 -8.00
N VAL A 151 15.44 -5.50 -8.63
CA VAL A 151 15.30 -6.96 -8.68
C VAL A 151 15.42 -7.46 -10.12
N PRO A 152 15.70 -8.75 -10.35
CA PRO A 152 15.65 -9.31 -11.69
C PRO A 152 14.22 -9.22 -12.26
N GLY A 153 14.09 -8.63 -13.45
CA GLY A 153 12.90 -8.71 -14.26
C GLY A 153 12.72 -10.09 -14.92
N PRO A 154 11.63 -10.31 -15.66
CA PRO A 154 11.33 -11.62 -16.26
C PRO A 154 12.43 -12.17 -17.18
N ASP A 155 13.14 -11.28 -17.89
CA ASP A 155 14.25 -11.65 -18.77
C ASP A 155 15.63 -11.57 -18.08
N GLY A 156 15.64 -11.38 -16.76
CA GLY A 156 16.85 -11.23 -15.94
C GLY A 156 17.48 -9.83 -15.97
N GLU A 157 16.92 -8.89 -16.73
CA GLU A 157 17.37 -7.49 -16.69
C GLU A 157 17.06 -6.83 -15.33
N PRO A 158 17.93 -5.97 -14.78
CA PRO A 158 17.63 -5.27 -13.52
C PRO A 158 16.46 -4.30 -13.69
N CYS A 159 15.45 -4.43 -12.83
CA CYS A 159 14.24 -3.62 -12.82
C CYS A 159 13.95 -3.06 -11.44
N PHE A 160 13.42 -1.84 -11.39
CA PHE A 160 12.56 -1.46 -10.27
C PHE A 160 11.26 -2.24 -10.40
N ALA A 161 10.79 -2.84 -9.31
CA ALA A 161 9.54 -3.59 -9.29
C ALA A 161 8.58 -3.02 -8.27
N MET A 162 7.29 -3.14 -8.56
CA MET A 162 6.20 -2.81 -7.65
C MET A 162 5.23 -3.98 -7.53
N LEU A 163 4.79 -4.24 -6.31
CA LEU A 163 3.60 -5.05 -6.05
C LEU A 163 2.37 -4.16 -6.16
N HIS A 164 1.25 -4.70 -6.58
CA HIS A 164 -0.03 -4.00 -6.70
C HIS A 164 -1.20 -4.99 -6.72
N ARG A 165 -2.43 -4.49 -6.68
CA ARG A 165 -3.64 -5.33 -6.56
C ARG A 165 -4.77 -4.78 -7.44
N PRO A 166 -4.83 -5.18 -8.72
CA PRO A 166 -5.93 -4.83 -9.60
C PRO A 166 -7.26 -5.41 -9.10
N MET A 167 -8.36 -4.74 -9.41
CA MET A 167 -9.72 -5.14 -9.04
C MET A 167 -10.57 -5.33 -10.28
N TRP A 168 -10.96 -6.57 -10.58
CA TRP A 168 -11.46 -6.96 -11.91
C TRP A 168 -12.93 -6.62 -12.21
N ASP A 169 -13.64 -6.01 -11.26
CA ASP A 169 -15.05 -5.68 -11.42
C ASP A 169 -15.23 -4.27 -12.00
N LEU A 170 -15.66 -4.18 -13.26
CA LEU A 170 -16.02 -2.92 -13.91
C LEU A 170 -17.43 -2.43 -13.54
N GLY A 171 -18.18 -3.22 -12.77
CA GLY A 171 -19.41 -2.81 -12.09
C GLY A 171 -19.24 -1.54 -11.26
N TRP A 172 -18.00 -1.28 -10.80
CA TRP A 172 -17.58 -0.06 -10.12
C TRP A 172 -17.78 1.22 -10.94
N PHE A 173 -17.65 1.14 -12.26
CA PHE A 173 -17.78 2.29 -13.17
C PHE A 173 -19.09 2.25 -13.94
N ARG A 174 -19.55 1.05 -14.28
CA ARG A 174 -20.76 0.86 -15.06
C ARG A 174 -21.60 -0.25 -14.44
N PRO A 175 -22.77 0.08 -13.86
CA PRO A 175 -23.67 -0.90 -13.30
C PRO A 175 -23.99 -2.02 -14.31
N GLY A 176 -23.80 -3.28 -13.88
CA GLY A 176 -24.08 -4.47 -14.68
C GLY A 176 -22.96 -4.94 -15.62
N GLU A 177 -21.81 -4.25 -15.68
CA GLU A 177 -20.67 -4.68 -16.49
C GLU A 177 -20.02 -5.96 -15.92
N GLY A 178 -19.75 -5.98 -14.62
CA GLY A 178 -19.24 -7.16 -13.91
C GLY A 178 -17.74 -7.39 -14.06
N VAL A 179 -17.33 -8.65 -13.87
CA VAL A 179 -15.93 -9.06 -13.75
C VAL A 179 -15.29 -9.36 -15.12
N HIS A 180 -14.11 -8.80 -15.36
CA HIS A 180 -13.27 -9.06 -16.54
C HIS A 180 -11.88 -9.51 -16.11
N LEU A 181 -11.63 -10.82 -16.17
CA LEU A 181 -10.36 -11.41 -15.74
C LEU A 181 -9.32 -11.42 -16.87
N PRO A 182 -8.04 -11.21 -16.55
CA PRO A 182 -6.95 -11.49 -17.47
C PRO A 182 -6.96 -12.96 -17.92
N ALA A 183 -6.48 -13.20 -19.15
CA ALA A 183 -6.32 -14.55 -19.68
C ALA A 183 -5.47 -15.42 -18.72
N GLY A 184 -5.96 -16.63 -18.45
CA GLY A 184 -5.32 -17.58 -17.53
C GLY A 184 -5.70 -17.40 -16.05
N VAL A 185 -6.43 -16.35 -15.69
CA VAL A 185 -6.94 -16.13 -14.32
C VAL A 185 -8.38 -16.61 -14.25
N THR A 186 -8.67 -17.52 -13.32
CA THR A 186 -10.02 -18.08 -13.11
C THR A 186 -10.65 -17.68 -11.79
N ASP A 187 -9.87 -17.10 -10.89
CA ASP A 187 -10.31 -16.60 -9.60
C ASP A 187 -10.60 -15.10 -9.72
N GLU A 188 -11.83 -14.70 -9.37
CA GLU A 188 -12.24 -13.29 -9.45
C GLU A 188 -11.74 -12.44 -8.28
N ARG A 189 -11.23 -13.08 -7.22
CA ARG A 189 -10.80 -12.39 -6.02
C ARG A 189 -9.56 -11.54 -6.29
N PRO A 190 -9.54 -10.26 -5.89
CA PRO A 190 -8.37 -9.42 -6.03
C PRO A 190 -7.14 -10.00 -5.30
N GLY A 191 -6.06 -10.18 -6.04
CA GLY A 191 -4.80 -10.76 -5.58
C GLY A 191 -3.59 -9.85 -5.80
N ILE A 192 -2.43 -10.30 -5.37
CA ILE A 192 -1.17 -9.54 -5.50
C ILE A 192 -0.56 -9.83 -6.87
N TRP A 193 -0.22 -8.76 -7.59
CA TRP A 193 0.49 -8.75 -8.86
C TRP A 193 1.81 -8.02 -8.71
N ILE A 194 2.75 -8.29 -9.61
CA ILE A 194 4.03 -7.59 -9.72
C ILE A 194 4.19 -7.01 -11.11
N SER A 195 4.86 -5.88 -11.21
CA SER A 195 5.22 -5.26 -12.49
C SER A 195 6.55 -4.54 -12.40
N TYR A 196 7.19 -4.36 -13.55
CA TYR A 196 8.60 -4.01 -13.65
C TYR A 196 8.80 -2.75 -14.49
N VAL A 197 9.83 -1.99 -14.13
CA VAL A 197 10.36 -0.88 -14.92
C VAL A 197 11.88 -1.07 -14.99
N PRO A 198 12.48 -1.20 -16.20
CA PRO A 198 13.92 -1.37 -16.31
C PRO A 198 14.68 -0.21 -15.70
N VAL A 199 15.75 -0.51 -14.96
CA VAL A 199 16.60 0.52 -14.33
C VAL A 199 17.10 1.52 -15.37
N ALA A 200 17.54 1.03 -16.54
CA ALA A 200 18.06 1.86 -17.62
C ALA A 200 17.02 2.83 -18.24
N GLU A 201 15.72 2.59 -18.06
CA GLU A 201 14.67 3.53 -18.48
C GLU A 201 14.48 4.63 -17.43
N VAL A 202 14.46 4.27 -16.15
CA VAL A 202 14.34 5.22 -15.03
C VAL A 202 15.55 6.15 -14.94
N GLU A 203 16.75 5.66 -15.22
CA GLU A 203 17.97 6.48 -15.28
C GLU A 203 17.91 7.58 -16.35
N LYS A 204 17.18 7.34 -17.44
CA LYS A 204 17.00 8.31 -18.53
C LYS A 204 15.85 9.27 -18.26
N ASP A 205 14.78 8.76 -17.67
CA ASP A 205 13.58 9.51 -17.33
C ASP A 205 12.97 8.92 -16.06
N LEU A 206 13.07 9.66 -14.95
CA LEU A 206 12.49 9.25 -13.67
C LEU A 206 10.98 8.97 -13.78
N GLY A 207 10.28 9.67 -14.70
CA GLY A 207 8.86 9.44 -14.96
C GLY A 207 8.54 8.02 -15.48
N ALA A 208 9.54 7.28 -15.97
CA ALA A 208 9.37 5.88 -16.38
C ALA A 208 8.92 4.97 -15.22
N LEU A 209 9.21 5.36 -13.97
CA LEU A 209 8.77 4.62 -12.79
C LEU A 209 7.23 4.48 -12.72
N ALA A 210 6.49 5.43 -13.30
CA ALA A 210 5.03 5.40 -13.38
C ALA A 210 4.49 4.63 -14.61
N ARG A 211 5.34 3.97 -15.39
CA ARG A 211 4.96 3.25 -16.62
C ARG A 211 5.44 1.80 -16.62
N PRO A 212 4.98 0.96 -15.66
CA PRO A 212 5.44 -0.41 -15.55
C PRO A 212 4.97 -1.28 -16.71
N ARG A 213 5.73 -2.33 -16.99
CA ARG A 213 5.44 -3.42 -17.93
C ARG A 213 5.63 -4.79 -17.27
N ASP A 214 5.36 -5.83 -18.04
CA ASP A 214 5.55 -7.24 -17.67
C ASP A 214 4.83 -7.64 -16.37
N HIS A 215 3.51 -7.59 -16.43
CA HIS A 215 2.61 -7.82 -15.31
C HIS A 215 2.44 -9.32 -15.06
N ARG A 216 2.74 -9.76 -13.83
CA ARG A 216 2.63 -11.17 -13.43
C ARG A 216 1.80 -11.30 -12.15
N LEU A 217 0.93 -12.30 -12.11
CA LEU A 217 0.25 -12.71 -10.88
C LEU A 217 1.28 -13.29 -9.90
N VAL A 218 1.26 -12.84 -8.65
CA VAL A 218 2.11 -13.34 -7.56
C VAL A 218 1.32 -14.26 -6.64
N ALA A 219 0.17 -13.77 -6.16
CA ALA A 219 -0.61 -14.45 -5.13
C ALA A 219 -2.12 -14.25 -5.34
N LEU A 220 -2.89 -15.30 -5.06
CA LEU A 220 -4.33 -15.26 -4.83
C LEU A 220 -4.63 -15.75 -3.40
N SER A 221 -5.87 -15.61 -2.98
CA SER A 221 -6.34 -16.10 -1.68
C SER A 221 -6.37 -17.64 -1.62
N GLU A 222 -5.71 -18.21 -0.62
CA GLU A 222 -5.56 -19.64 -0.33
C GLU A 222 -6.18 -20.05 1.03
N HIS A 223 -6.21 -19.14 2.02
CA HIS A 223 -6.65 -19.39 3.39
C HIS A 223 -7.98 -18.71 3.76
N PRO A 224 -8.70 -19.16 4.80
CA PRO A 224 -9.99 -18.58 5.20
C PRO A 224 -9.92 -17.10 5.64
N TRP A 225 -8.83 -16.70 6.29
CA TRP A 225 -8.66 -15.32 6.77
C TRP A 225 -8.41 -14.31 5.63
N GLU A 226 -8.23 -14.81 4.41
CA GLU A 226 -8.02 -14.03 3.19
C GLU A 226 -9.08 -14.29 2.11
N GLU A 227 -10.22 -14.88 2.49
CA GLU A 227 -11.20 -15.45 1.55
C GLU A 227 -11.73 -14.45 0.49
N LEU A 228 -11.78 -13.15 0.78
CA LEU A 228 -12.36 -12.13 -0.09
C LEU A 228 -11.33 -11.47 -1.01
N LYS A 229 -10.13 -11.19 -0.48
CA LYS A 229 -9.03 -10.53 -1.18
C LYS A 229 -7.77 -10.51 -0.32
N ILE A 230 -6.64 -10.33 -0.98
CA ILE A 230 -5.34 -10.02 -0.36
C ILE A 230 -4.75 -8.75 -0.96
N GLY A 231 -3.67 -8.24 -0.35
CA GLY A 231 -2.89 -7.15 -0.92
C GLY A 231 -1.60 -6.91 -0.15
N ALA A 232 -0.64 -6.27 -0.81
CA ALA A 232 0.64 -5.94 -0.18
C ALA A 232 0.46 -4.86 0.90
N GLY A 233 1.16 -5.03 2.03
CA GLY A 233 1.21 -4.04 3.10
C GLY A 233 2.37 -3.06 2.91
N PRO A 234 3.41 -3.10 3.78
CA PRO A 234 4.62 -2.29 3.63
C PRO A 234 5.56 -2.83 2.53
N ALA A 235 6.62 -2.08 2.26
CA ALA A 235 7.66 -2.49 1.32
C ALA A 235 8.29 -3.83 1.73
N PRO A 236 8.52 -4.76 0.78
CA PRO A 236 9.24 -5.98 1.07
C PRO A 236 10.62 -5.67 1.66
N ILE A 237 11.00 -6.41 2.70
CA ILE A 237 12.34 -6.28 3.29
C ILE A 237 13.20 -7.51 3.00
N ARG A 238 14.50 -7.31 2.90
CA ARG A 238 15.44 -8.41 2.69
C ARG A 238 15.63 -9.20 3.98
N VAL A 239 15.47 -10.52 3.89
CA VAL A 239 15.81 -11.50 4.93
C VAL A 239 16.68 -12.61 4.33
N GLU A 240 17.19 -13.52 5.16
CA GLU A 240 18.05 -14.62 4.72
C GLU A 240 17.32 -15.55 3.72
N GLU A 241 16.01 -15.74 3.92
CA GLU A 241 15.16 -16.62 3.12
C GLU A 241 14.72 -16.02 1.79
N GLY A 242 14.82 -14.69 1.61
CA GLY A 242 14.33 -13.99 0.43
C GLY A 242 13.77 -12.60 0.75
N TRP A 243 12.67 -12.24 0.09
CA TRP A 243 11.92 -11.01 0.37
C TRP A 243 10.77 -11.28 1.32
N LEU A 244 10.83 -10.76 2.53
CA LEU A 244 9.71 -10.81 3.46
C LEU A 244 8.68 -9.73 3.07
N LEU A 245 7.50 -10.18 2.66
CA LEU A 245 6.33 -9.36 2.40
C LEU A 245 5.29 -9.59 3.51
N ILE A 246 4.97 -8.55 4.26
CA ILE A 246 3.76 -8.54 5.09
C ILE A 246 2.59 -8.16 4.18
N HIS A 247 1.52 -8.96 4.22
CA HIS A 247 0.32 -8.76 3.40
C HIS A 247 -0.91 -8.83 4.29
N HIS A 248 -1.97 -8.12 3.90
CA HIS A 248 -3.28 -8.31 4.53
C HIS A 248 -4.13 -9.30 3.75
N GLY A 249 -5.01 -9.96 4.49
CA GLY A 249 -6.09 -10.80 4.00
C GLY A 249 -7.41 -10.27 4.57
N VAL A 250 -8.46 -10.43 3.79
CA VAL A 250 -9.81 -9.97 4.16
C VAL A 250 -10.78 -11.13 4.15
N SER A 251 -11.57 -11.25 5.21
CA SER A 251 -12.66 -12.21 5.33
C SER A 251 -13.98 -11.56 5.73
N GLY A 252 -15.07 -12.33 5.70
CA GLY A 252 -16.41 -11.91 6.08
C GLY A 252 -17.35 -11.73 4.87
N THR A 253 -18.10 -10.64 4.83
CA THR A 253 -19.09 -10.42 3.76
C THR A 253 -19.13 -8.96 3.33
N ILE A 254 -19.14 -8.76 2.01
CA ILE A 254 -19.33 -7.46 1.37
C ILE A 254 -20.81 -7.40 0.93
N ASP A 255 -21.62 -6.61 1.62
CA ASP A 255 -23.04 -6.44 1.27
C ASP A 255 -23.23 -5.46 0.09
N ASP A 256 -22.49 -4.34 0.10
CA ASP A 256 -22.48 -3.31 -0.95
C ASP A 256 -21.03 -2.81 -1.12
N PRO A 257 -20.40 -2.98 -2.31
CA PRO A 257 -19.04 -2.51 -2.58
C PRO A 257 -18.83 -0.99 -2.41
N PHE A 258 -19.91 -0.20 -2.49
CA PHE A 258 -19.86 1.26 -2.38
C PHE A 258 -20.19 1.77 -0.97
N ALA A 259 -20.66 0.90 -0.08
CA ALA A 259 -20.95 1.26 1.29
C ALA A 259 -19.71 1.15 2.19
N GLN A 260 -19.81 1.76 3.37
CA GLN A 260 -18.89 1.51 4.46
C GLN A 260 -19.03 0.07 4.93
N GLN A 261 -17.92 -0.67 4.96
CA GLN A 261 -17.93 -2.09 5.26
C GLN A 261 -18.03 -2.30 6.78
N GLN A 262 -18.92 -3.20 7.22
CA GLN A 262 -19.16 -3.46 8.66
C GLN A 262 -19.08 -4.95 9.04
N LYS A 263 -18.98 -5.84 8.04
CA LYS A 263 -18.98 -7.30 8.21
C LYS A 263 -17.73 -7.96 7.64
N VAL A 264 -16.67 -7.18 7.48
CA VAL A 264 -15.38 -7.65 7.02
C VAL A 264 -14.41 -7.68 8.19
N SER A 265 -13.40 -8.54 8.12
CA SER A 265 -12.26 -8.57 9.03
C SER A 265 -10.99 -8.48 8.22
N TYR A 266 -10.06 -7.62 8.62
CA TYR A 266 -8.72 -7.54 8.04
C TYR A 266 -7.71 -8.07 9.04
N ALA A 267 -6.94 -9.06 8.60
CA ALA A 267 -5.81 -9.63 9.33
C ALA A 267 -4.55 -9.55 8.46
N ALA A 268 -3.39 -9.76 9.06
CA ALA A 268 -2.11 -9.73 8.36
C ALA A 268 -1.34 -11.04 8.52
N GLY A 269 -0.71 -11.47 7.44
CA GLY A 269 0.22 -12.60 7.41
C GLY A 269 1.50 -12.22 6.67
N ALA A 270 2.34 -13.22 6.37
CA ALA A 270 3.60 -13.01 5.67
C ALA A 270 3.80 -13.98 4.50
N MET A 271 4.55 -13.51 3.51
CA MET A 271 5.09 -14.30 2.41
C MET A 271 6.60 -14.10 2.34
N ILE A 272 7.33 -15.14 1.95
CA ILE A 272 8.71 -15.04 1.48
C ILE A 272 8.68 -15.16 -0.05
N LEU A 273 9.12 -14.12 -0.76
CA LEU A 273 9.25 -14.14 -2.21
C LEU A 273 10.69 -14.49 -2.62
N ASP A 274 10.83 -15.18 -3.75
CA ASP A 274 12.13 -15.61 -4.28
C ASP A 274 12.97 -14.38 -4.67
N PRO A 275 14.21 -14.27 -4.19
CA PRO A 275 15.07 -13.12 -4.50
C PRO A 275 15.51 -13.05 -5.96
N GLN A 276 15.42 -14.16 -6.72
CA GLN A 276 15.77 -14.22 -8.14
C GLN A 276 14.55 -14.12 -9.06
N ASP A 277 13.35 -14.43 -8.55
CA ASP A 277 12.09 -14.23 -9.25
C ASP A 277 11.01 -13.77 -8.24
N PRO A 278 10.89 -12.46 -7.97
CA PRO A 278 9.98 -11.97 -6.93
C PRO A 278 8.49 -12.22 -7.21
N ALA A 279 8.14 -12.76 -8.38
CA ALA A 279 6.79 -13.24 -8.66
C ALA A 279 6.50 -14.63 -8.05
N ARG A 280 7.52 -15.31 -7.51
CA ARG A 280 7.42 -16.66 -6.95
C ARG A 280 7.42 -16.61 -5.43
N ILE A 281 6.41 -17.23 -4.82
CA ILE A 281 6.33 -17.42 -3.37
C ILE A 281 7.12 -18.66 -2.97
N LEU A 282 8.01 -18.52 -1.99
CA LEU A 282 8.77 -19.61 -1.37
C LEU A 282 8.11 -20.14 -0.10
N ALA A 283 7.46 -19.27 0.67
CA ALA A 283 6.70 -19.62 1.87
C ALA A 283 5.58 -18.60 2.10
N ARG A 284 4.50 -19.03 2.75
CA ARG A 284 3.36 -18.20 3.17
C ARG A 284 2.84 -18.72 4.51
N THR A 285 2.42 -17.81 5.39
CA THR A 285 1.75 -18.18 6.63
C THR A 285 0.35 -18.69 6.36
N ASP A 286 -0.01 -19.83 6.94
CA ASP A 286 -1.35 -20.43 6.84
C ASP A 286 -2.36 -19.81 7.82
N GLU A 287 -1.87 -19.32 8.96
CA GLU A 287 -2.59 -18.50 9.94
C GLU A 287 -2.12 -17.03 9.92
N PRO A 288 -2.96 -16.07 10.35
CA PRO A 288 -2.54 -14.69 10.46
C PRO A 288 -1.46 -14.51 11.54
N LEU A 289 -0.50 -13.63 11.27
CA LEU A 289 0.48 -13.15 12.26
C LEU A 289 -0.10 -12.06 13.15
N MET A 290 -1.11 -11.34 12.66
CA MET A 290 -1.77 -10.25 13.39
C MET A 290 -3.25 -10.23 13.05
N GLU A 291 -4.09 -10.18 14.08
CA GLU A 291 -5.54 -10.04 13.96
C GLU A 291 -6.06 -8.97 14.94
N PRO A 292 -7.28 -8.44 14.75
CA PRO A 292 -7.85 -7.44 15.65
C PRO A 292 -8.08 -7.98 17.07
N GLU A 293 -7.35 -7.46 18.05
CA GLU A 293 -7.40 -7.88 19.46
C GLU A 293 -7.87 -6.76 20.40
N THR A 294 -7.41 -5.54 20.15
CA THR A 294 -7.67 -4.35 20.96
C THR A 294 -9.01 -3.69 20.62
N GLU A 295 -9.48 -2.80 21.48
CA GLU A 295 -10.72 -2.05 21.23
C GLU A 295 -10.56 -1.14 20.02
N GLU A 296 -9.40 -0.48 19.89
CA GLU A 296 -9.06 0.40 18.77
C GLU A 296 -8.98 -0.33 17.42
N GLU A 297 -8.70 -1.63 17.42
CA GLU A 297 -8.71 -2.47 16.22
C GLU A 297 -10.10 -3.02 15.88
N ARG A 298 -10.98 -3.14 16.88
CA ARG A 298 -12.33 -3.72 16.75
C ARG A 298 -13.42 -2.67 16.57
N SER A 299 -13.17 -1.42 16.90
CA SER A 299 -14.14 -0.33 16.93
C SER A 299 -13.63 0.90 16.19
N GLY A 300 -14.37 1.31 15.15
CA GLY A 300 -14.02 2.45 14.30
C GLY A 300 -14.93 2.53 13.07
N THR A 301 -14.48 3.27 12.05
CA THR A 301 -15.20 3.41 10.78
C THR A 301 -15.41 2.04 10.13
N VAL A 302 -14.39 1.22 10.06
CA VAL A 302 -14.52 -0.18 9.63
C VAL A 302 -14.03 -1.05 10.79
N PRO A 303 -14.92 -1.73 11.52
CA PRO A 303 -14.51 -2.54 12.67
C PRO A 303 -13.68 -3.76 12.23
N ASN A 304 -12.90 -4.31 13.16
CA ASN A 304 -12.07 -5.51 12.98
C ASN A 304 -11.02 -5.34 11.88
N VAL A 305 -10.21 -4.30 11.97
CA VAL A 305 -9.15 -4.03 10.99
C VAL A 305 -7.80 -3.91 11.67
N VAL A 306 -6.85 -4.72 11.18
CA VAL A 306 -5.42 -4.42 11.24
C VAL A 306 -4.86 -4.31 9.83
N PHE A 307 -4.17 -3.21 9.53
CA PHE A 307 -3.71 -2.90 8.16
C PHE A 307 -2.25 -2.41 8.10
N PRO A 308 -1.27 -3.33 8.03
CA PRO A 308 0.16 -2.98 7.97
C PRO A 308 0.51 -2.18 6.72
N THR A 309 1.18 -1.05 6.91
CA THR A 309 1.50 -0.11 5.80
C THR A 309 2.91 0.44 5.85
N ALA A 310 3.58 0.33 7.01
CA ALA A 310 4.98 0.71 7.18
C ALA A 310 5.73 -0.31 8.03
N ILE A 311 7.02 -0.51 7.73
CA ILE A 311 7.94 -1.33 8.52
C ILE A 311 9.29 -0.61 8.62
N GLU A 312 9.79 -0.45 9.83
CA GLU A 312 11.02 0.29 10.10
C GLU A 312 11.89 -0.46 11.11
N GLU A 313 13.19 -0.31 10.98
CA GLU A 313 14.15 -0.79 11.97
C GLU A 313 14.52 0.35 12.91
N ILE A 314 14.40 0.11 14.22
CA ILE A 314 14.76 1.02 15.31
C ILE A 314 15.64 0.21 16.26
N ASP A 315 16.89 0.63 16.42
CA ASP A 315 17.89 -0.03 17.28
C ASP A 315 18.02 -1.55 17.06
N GLY A 316 17.95 -1.98 15.80
CA GLY A 316 18.05 -3.40 15.39
C GLY A 316 16.76 -4.22 15.60
N VAL A 317 15.67 -3.58 16.03
CA VAL A 317 14.34 -4.20 16.19
C VAL A 317 13.42 -3.67 15.10
N ARG A 318 12.63 -4.57 14.50
CA ARG A 318 11.66 -4.21 13.47
C ARG A 318 10.32 -3.87 14.07
N TYR A 319 9.74 -2.77 13.64
CA TYR A 319 8.43 -2.29 14.05
C TYR A 319 7.54 -2.12 12.82
N VAL A 320 6.34 -2.69 12.90
CA VAL A 320 5.30 -2.59 11.87
C VAL A 320 4.29 -1.56 12.34
N PHE A 321 4.14 -0.47 11.57
CA PHE A 321 3.10 0.52 11.79
C PHE A 321 1.89 0.17 10.92
N TYR A 322 0.70 0.24 11.52
CA TYR A 322 -0.52 -0.28 10.90
C TYR A 322 -1.74 0.55 11.25
N GLY A 323 -2.71 0.59 10.32
CA GLY A 323 -4.04 1.14 10.57
C GLY A 323 -4.89 0.21 11.43
N MET A 324 -5.71 0.80 12.31
CA MET A 324 -6.63 0.13 13.22
C MET A 324 -8.04 0.66 13.00
N ALA A 325 -8.98 -0.25 12.72
CA ALA A 325 -10.42 0.02 12.55
C ALA A 325 -10.81 1.20 11.62
N ASP A 326 -9.97 1.55 10.64
CA ASP A 326 -10.09 2.79 9.85
C ASP A 326 -10.34 4.04 10.75
N ALA A 327 -9.62 4.14 11.87
CA ALA A 327 -9.70 5.28 12.79
C ALA A 327 -8.35 5.68 13.41
N HIS A 328 -7.49 4.70 13.70
CA HIS A 328 -6.26 4.90 14.46
C HIS A 328 -5.04 4.27 13.75
N ILE A 329 -3.86 4.57 14.29
CA ILE A 329 -2.60 3.94 13.91
C ILE A 329 -1.96 3.31 15.14
N GLY A 330 -1.57 2.04 15.03
CA GLY A 330 -0.77 1.33 16.02
C GLY A 330 0.63 1.00 15.54
N VAL A 331 1.38 0.34 16.41
CA VAL A 331 2.70 -0.22 16.13
C VAL A 331 2.84 -1.57 16.82
N ALA A 332 3.34 -2.56 16.10
CA ALA A 332 3.64 -3.88 16.60
C ALA A 332 5.12 -4.19 16.40
N ARG A 333 5.73 -4.88 17.35
CA ARG A 333 7.11 -5.39 17.20
C ARG A 333 7.07 -6.66 16.34
N LEU A 334 7.95 -6.75 15.35
CA LEU A 334 8.13 -7.93 14.53
C LEU A 334 9.39 -8.67 14.98
N ASP A 335 9.19 -9.84 15.60
CA ASP A 335 10.26 -10.71 16.04
C ASP A 335 10.47 -11.88 15.08
N ARG A 336 11.73 -12.22 14.85
CA ARG A 336 12.11 -13.47 14.16
C ARG A 336 11.97 -14.61 15.17
N ALA A 337 11.12 -15.58 14.86
CA ALA A 337 11.04 -16.83 15.61
C ALA A 337 12.27 -17.72 15.31
N GLU A 338 12.70 -18.51 16.30
CA GLU A 338 13.78 -19.51 16.17
C GLU A 338 13.37 -20.73 15.33
#